data_AF-A0A9E7PKJ7-F1
#
_entry.id   AF-A0A9E7PKJ7-F1
#
_cell.length_a   1.000
_cell.length_b   1.000
_cell.length_c   1.000
_cell.angle_alpha   90.00
_cell.angle_beta   90.00
_cell.angle_gamma   90.00
#
_symmetry.space_group_name_H-M   'P 1'
#
loop_
_entity.id
_entity.type
_entity.pdbx_description
1 polymer ?
#
loop_
_entity_poly.entity_id
_entity_poly.type
_entity_poly.pdbx_seq_one_letter_code
_entity_poly.pdbx_strand_id
1 'polypeptide(L)'
;MEFKRFFLLGLVLFAFIIIPGCSEEDECGPLISDIDRLEKSADERLKTLDLSDAGDGITVAQTDASKEQYYEALTIIFSIRDMECMDVFIYNNRLRYLQLKYDTLDVYQSVNGLEERTEVIFASGPSEFKIETADILTGAEILDRRAEYLGYMADEINQKALSKESQDIITKIKTDLEIQQSRLRQISGLLLPYR
;
A
#
# COMPACT_ATOMS: atom_id res chain seq x y z
N MET A 1 21.77 43.68 -61.21
CA MET A 1 22.21 44.04 -59.85
C MET A 1 20.97 43.94 -58.95
N GLU A 2 20.52 42.72 -58.65
CA GLU A 2 19.28 42.45 -57.89
C GLU A 2 19.44 41.13 -57.13
N PHE A 3 20.08 41.16 -55.96
CA PHE A 3 20.20 39.98 -55.08
C PHE A 3 20.20 40.39 -53.60
N LYS A 4 19.40 41.38 -53.23
CA LYS A 4 19.37 41.91 -51.85
C LYS A 4 17.98 42.07 -51.23
N ARG A 5 16.93 41.47 -51.79
CA ARG A 5 15.56 41.60 -51.23
C ARG A 5 14.89 40.30 -50.78
N PHE A 6 15.50 39.13 -50.96
CA PHE A 6 14.93 37.86 -50.50
C PHE A 6 15.46 37.37 -49.14
N PHE A 7 16.46 38.03 -48.55
CA PHE A 7 17.09 37.54 -47.31
C PHE A 7 16.40 38.04 -46.02
N LEU A 8 15.41 38.92 -46.13
CA LEU A 8 14.75 39.55 -44.97
C LEU A 8 13.34 38.99 -44.67
N LEU A 9 12.85 38.03 -45.46
CA LEU A 9 11.58 37.34 -45.20
C LEU A 9 11.76 35.94 -44.57
N GLY A 10 12.99 35.39 -44.58
CA GLY A 10 13.29 34.09 -43.96
C GLY A 10 13.62 34.13 -42.46
N LEU A 11 13.88 35.31 -41.90
CA LEU A 11 14.31 35.48 -40.50
C LEU A 11 13.17 35.83 -39.52
N VAL A 12 11.98 36.18 -40.02
CA VAL A 12 10.82 36.50 -39.18
C VAL A 12 9.92 35.28 -38.93
N LEU A 13 10.07 34.21 -39.72
CA LEU A 13 9.32 32.96 -39.55
C LEU A 13 9.93 32.00 -38.50
N PHE A 14 11.10 32.33 -37.93
CA PHE A 14 11.71 31.54 -36.85
C PHE A 14 11.32 31.98 -35.44
N ALA A 15 10.46 32.99 -35.31
CA ALA A 15 10.10 33.59 -34.01
C ALA A 15 8.70 33.20 -33.49
N PHE A 16 8.02 32.23 -34.10
CA PHE A 16 6.61 31.92 -33.76
C PHE A 16 6.23 30.44 -33.62
N ILE A 17 7.18 29.52 -33.46
CA ILE A 17 6.85 28.12 -33.11
C ILE A 17 7.87 27.58 -32.10
N ILE A 18 7.99 28.23 -30.96
CA ILE A 18 8.32 27.55 -29.70
C ILE A 18 7.39 28.16 -28.64
N ILE A 19 6.10 27.84 -28.77
CA ILE A 19 5.33 27.62 -27.55
C ILE A 19 6.05 26.41 -26.94
N PRO A 20 6.60 26.47 -25.72
CA PRO A 20 6.94 25.24 -25.03
C PRO A 20 5.61 24.52 -24.87
N GLY A 21 5.32 23.58 -25.77
CA GLY A 21 4.47 22.48 -25.40
C GLY A 21 5.22 21.84 -24.25
N CYS A 22 4.72 22.03 -23.02
CA CYS A 22 5.05 21.12 -21.95
C CYS A 22 4.77 19.74 -22.53
N SER A 23 5.83 18.98 -22.82
CA SER A 23 5.64 17.60 -23.21
C SER A 23 5.00 16.91 -22.02
N GLU A 24 3.98 16.09 -22.26
CA GLU A 24 3.34 15.28 -21.20
C GLU A 24 4.38 14.39 -20.48
N GLU A 25 5.54 14.14 -21.11
CA GLU A 25 6.70 13.45 -20.52
C GLU A 25 7.37 14.21 -19.33
N ASP A 26 7.27 15.54 -19.25
CA ASP A 26 7.89 16.33 -18.16
C ASP A 26 7.08 16.29 -16.84
N GLU A 27 5.79 15.93 -16.89
CA GLU A 27 4.93 15.83 -15.69
C GLU A 27 5.00 14.46 -14.99
N CYS A 28 5.46 13.42 -15.69
CA CYS A 28 5.49 12.04 -15.18
C CYS A 28 6.63 11.79 -14.17
N GLY A 29 7.82 12.35 -14.42
CA GLY A 29 9.01 12.16 -13.57
C GLY A 29 8.80 12.57 -12.10
N PRO A 30 8.22 13.75 -11.83
CA PRO A 30 7.88 14.17 -10.47
C PRO A 30 6.91 13.23 -9.75
N LEU A 31 5.85 12.76 -10.41
CA LEU A 31 4.84 11.89 -9.81
C LEU A 31 5.42 10.52 -9.41
N ILE A 32 6.23 9.92 -10.29
CA ILE A 32 6.92 8.65 -10.00
C ILE A 32 7.89 8.83 -8.83
N SER A 33 8.66 9.92 -8.83
CA SER A 33 9.58 10.22 -7.73
C SER A 33 8.86 10.42 -6.39
N ASP A 34 7.66 10.98 -6.39
CA ASP A 34 6.86 11.15 -5.16
C ASP A 34 6.32 9.81 -4.65
N ILE A 35 5.85 8.93 -5.54
CA ILE A 35 5.45 7.56 -5.18
C ILE A 35 6.62 6.83 -4.51
N ASP A 36 7.80 6.87 -5.12
CA ASP A 36 9.00 6.19 -4.59
C ASP A 36 9.45 6.78 -3.25
N ARG A 37 9.36 8.11 -3.09
CA ARG A 37 9.69 8.78 -1.82
C ARG A 37 8.74 8.37 -0.69
N LEU A 38 7.44 8.33 -0.96
CA LEU A 38 6.42 7.93 0.01
C LEU A 38 6.57 6.46 0.39
N GLU A 39 6.71 5.58 -0.59
CA GLU A 39 6.91 4.15 -0.33
C GLU A 39 8.19 3.91 0.48
N LYS A 40 9.31 4.52 0.08
CA LYS A 40 10.57 4.36 0.78
C LYS A 40 10.49 4.83 2.23
N SER A 41 9.83 5.96 2.48
CA SER A 41 9.67 6.47 3.85
C SER A 41 8.79 5.56 4.70
N ALA A 42 7.75 4.95 4.13
CA ALA A 42 6.95 3.93 4.80
C ALA A 42 7.74 2.65 5.08
N ASP A 43 8.44 2.12 4.07
CA ASP A 43 9.28 0.92 4.19
C ASP A 43 10.37 1.10 5.27
N GLU A 44 11.02 2.27 5.32
CA GLU A 44 12.06 2.57 6.31
C GLU A 44 11.55 2.52 7.75
N ARG A 45 10.33 2.99 8.02
CA ARG A 45 9.71 2.88 9.35
C ARG A 45 9.44 1.42 9.73
N LEU A 46 8.91 0.63 8.79
CA LEU A 46 8.51 -0.74 9.07
C LEU A 46 9.68 -1.71 9.23
N LYS A 47 10.85 -1.42 8.63
CA LYS A 47 12.05 -2.27 8.75
C LYS A 47 12.49 -2.53 10.18
N THR A 48 12.25 -1.58 11.07
CA THR A 48 12.71 -1.64 12.47
C THR A 48 11.65 -2.12 13.44
N LEU A 49 10.43 -2.38 12.96
CA LEU A 49 9.32 -2.77 13.81
C LEU A 49 9.13 -4.27 13.82
N ASP A 50 8.80 -4.78 14.99
CA ASP A 50 8.31 -6.14 15.14
C ASP A 50 6.79 -6.14 15.00
N LEU A 51 6.31 -6.54 13.83
CA LEU A 51 4.87 -6.67 13.56
C LEU A 51 4.29 -7.99 14.11
N SER A 52 5.07 -8.74 14.91
CA SER A 52 4.56 -9.92 15.63
C SER A 52 4.07 -9.60 17.04
N ASP A 53 4.51 -8.48 17.64
CA ASP A 53 4.15 -8.05 18.99
C ASP A 53 3.65 -6.60 18.97
N ALA A 54 2.34 -6.44 19.09
CA ALA A 54 1.65 -5.30 18.46
C ALA A 54 0.88 -4.38 19.42
N GLY A 55 0.97 -4.67 20.72
CA GLY A 55 0.26 -3.91 21.75
C GLY A 55 0.99 -2.64 22.19
N ASP A 56 2.18 -2.35 21.65
CA ASP A 56 2.90 -1.13 22.00
C ASP A 56 2.43 0.06 21.15
N GLY A 57 2.16 1.19 21.80
CA GLY A 57 1.62 2.39 21.13
C GLY A 57 2.58 3.03 20.12
N ILE A 58 3.88 2.70 20.15
CA ILE A 58 4.85 3.18 19.16
C ILE A 58 4.64 2.41 17.85
N THR A 59 4.53 1.09 17.92
CA THR A 59 4.32 0.20 16.77
C THR A 59 2.99 0.52 16.08
N VAL A 60 1.91 0.78 16.84
CA VAL A 60 0.63 1.25 16.28
C VAL A 60 0.80 2.56 15.52
N ALA A 61 1.40 3.58 16.14
CA ALA A 61 1.55 4.90 15.52
C ALA A 61 2.45 4.88 14.28
N GLN A 62 3.51 4.07 14.27
CA GLN A 62 4.38 3.92 13.10
C GLN A 62 3.69 3.15 11.96
N THR A 63 2.83 2.18 12.31
CA THR A 63 1.99 1.47 11.35
C THR A 63 0.99 2.42 10.70
N ASP A 64 0.30 3.25 11.48
CA ASP A 64 -0.62 4.28 10.96
C ASP A 64 0.06 5.23 9.99
N ALA A 65 1.22 5.77 10.39
CA ALA A 65 1.99 6.69 9.55
C ALA A 65 2.47 6.04 8.24
N SER A 66 2.82 4.76 8.27
CA SER A 66 3.26 4.02 7.08
C SER A 66 2.09 3.70 6.16
N LYS A 67 0.94 3.32 6.72
CA LYS A 67 -0.30 3.09 5.99
C LYS A 67 -0.80 4.35 5.28
N GLU A 68 -0.75 5.50 5.94
CA GLU A 68 -1.12 6.79 5.34
C GLU A 68 -0.23 7.10 4.13
N GLN A 69 1.09 6.88 4.24
CA GLN A 69 1.98 7.13 3.11
C GLN A 69 1.78 6.15 1.94
N TYR A 70 1.45 4.89 2.20
CA TYR A 70 1.05 3.98 1.12
C TYR A 70 -0.26 4.43 0.48
N TYR A 71 -1.21 4.95 1.26
CA TYR A 71 -2.46 5.50 0.74
C TYR A 71 -2.24 6.75 -0.13
N GLU A 72 -1.36 7.66 0.30
CA GLU A 72 -0.95 8.81 -0.50
C GLU A 72 -0.30 8.37 -1.81
N ALA A 73 0.61 7.38 -1.76
CA ALA A 73 1.25 6.82 -2.96
C ALA A 73 0.25 6.17 -3.93
N LEU A 74 -0.72 5.42 -3.40
CA LEU A 74 -1.83 4.84 -4.18
C LEU A 74 -2.68 5.93 -4.83
N THR A 75 -2.98 6.99 -4.10
CA THR A 75 -3.77 8.13 -4.61
C THR A 75 -3.05 8.80 -5.77
N ILE A 76 -1.73 9.00 -5.67
CA ILE A 76 -0.92 9.52 -6.78
C ILE A 76 -0.98 8.56 -7.97
N ILE A 77 -0.77 7.26 -7.76
CA ILE A 77 -0.85 6.26 -8.84
C ILE A 77 -2.22 6.31 -9.55
N PHE A 78 -3.32 6.32 -8.80
CA PHE A 78 -4.66 6.40 -9.38
C PHE A 78 -4.95 7.72 -10.10
N SER A 79 -4.22 8.78 -9.76
CA SER A 79 -4.34 10.08 -10.43
C SER A 79 -3.61 10.15 -11.78
N ILE A 80 -2.74 9.19 -12.09
CA ILE A 80 -2.04 9.12 -13.38
C ILE A 80 -3.06 8.73 -14.46
N ARG A 81 -3.59 9.74 -15.16
CA ARG A 81 -4.64 9.58 -16.17
C ARG A 81 -4.12 9.05 -17.50
N ASP A 82 -2.86 9.33 -17.82
CA ASP A 82 -2.19 8.85 -19.03
C ASP A 82 -1.16 7.78 -18.71
N MET A 83 -1.35 6.61 -19.31
CA MET A 83 -0.41 5.48 -19.22
C MET A 83 0.89 5.76 -20.00
N GLU A 84 1.05 6.92 -20.63
CA GLU A 84 2.32 7.34 -21.23
C GLU A 84 3.42 7.52 -20.17
N CYS A 85 3.05 7.81 -18.91
CA CYS A 85 4.01 7.92 -17.81
C CYS A 85 4.65 6.59 -17.37
N MET A 86 4.00 5.45 -17.63
CA MET A 86 4.47 4.15 -17.17
C MET A 86 3.84 3.03 -18.00
N ASP A 87 4.69 2.12 -18.49
CA ASP A 87 4.22 0.92 -19.17
C ASP A 87 3.12 0.21 -18.35
N VAL A 88 2.03 -0.18 -19.03
CA VAL A 88 0.81 -0.71 -18.42
C VAL A 88 1.10 -1.91 -17.51
N PHE A 89 2.07 -2.74 -17.88
CA PHE A 89 2.47 -3.87 -17.06
C PHE A 89 3.18 -3.40 -15.79
N ILE A 90 4.12 -2.45 -15.91
CA ILE A 90 4.83 -1.87 -14.76
C ILE A 90 3.84 -1.15 -13.82
N TYR A 91 2.92 -0.36 -14.37
CA TYR A 91 1.87 0.34 -13.62
C TYR A 91 1.03 -0.63 -12.79
N ASN A 92 0.48 -1.67 -13.42
CA ASN A 92 -0.38 -2.63 -12.74
C ASN A 92 0.39 -3.42 -11.67
N ASN A 93 1.65 -3.79 -11.94
CA ASN A 93 2.49 -4.47 -10.97
C ASN A 93 2.80 -3.57 -9.76
N ARG A 94 3.08 -2.29 -10.00
CA ARG A 94 3.34 -1.29 -8.95
C ARG A 94 2.11 -1.01 -8.10
N LEU A 95 0.94 -0.85 -8.74
CA LEU A 95 -0.34 -0.67 -8.06
C LEU A 95 -0.64 -1.84 -7.12
N ARG A 96 -0.54 -3.08 -7.62
CA ARG A 96 -0.76 -4.29 -6.81
C ARG A 96 0.20 -4.37 -5.64
N TYR A 97 1.48 -4.01 -5.86
CA TYR A 97 2.48 -4.05 -4.81
C TYR A 97 2.22 -3.03 -3.70
N LEU A 98 1.83 -1.80 -4.03
CA LEU A 98 1.45 -0.80 -3.02
C LEU A 98 0.15 -1.16 -2.30
N GLN A 99 -0.85 -1.71 -3.02
CA GLN A 99 -2.10 -2.20 -2.42
C GLN A 99 -1.81 -3.32 -1.42
N LEU A 100 -0.97 -4.28 -1.78
CA LEU A 100 -0.55 -5.35 -0.89
C LEU A 100 0.05 -4.80 0.42
N LYS A 101 0.95 -3.81 0.34
CA LYS A 101 1.56 -3.18 1.52
C LYS A 101 0.51 -2.48 2.39
N TYR A 102 -0.34 -1.66 1.79
CA TYR A 102 -1.40 -0.95 2.49
C TYR A 102 -2.37 -1.90 3.21
N ASP A 103 -2.89 -2.90 2.49
CA ASP A 103 -3.87 -3.84 3.02
C ASP A 103 -3.28 -4.78 4.07
N THR A 104 -1.98 -5.11 3.98
CA THR A 104 -1.28 -5.90 5.00
C THR A 104 -1.24 -5.15 6.33
N LEU A 105 -0.94 -3.84 6.31
CA LEU A 105 -0.97 -3.02 7.53
C LEU A 105 -2.39 -2.90 8.10
N ASP A 106 -3.41 -2.82 7.25
CA ASP A 106 -4.81 -2.79 7.69
C ASP A 106 -5.23 -4.10 8.38
N VAL A 107 -4.81 -5.25 7.85
CA VAL A 107 -5.02 -6.55 8.51
C VAL A 107 -4.32 -6.58 9.86
N TYR A 108 -3.05 -6.19 9.92
CA TYR A 108 -2.29 -6.15 11.16
C TYR A 108 -2.98 -5.32 12.25
N GLN A 109 -3.37 -4.08 11.93
CA GLN A 109 -4.07 -3.20 12.87
C GLN A 109 -5.40 -3.79 13.34
N SER A 110 -6.14 -4.40 12.42
CA SER A 110 -7.45 -5.00 12.73
C SER A 110 -7.32 -6.23 13.64
N VAL A 111 -6.27 -7.04 13.45
CA VAL A 111 -5.97 -8.17 14.34
C VAL A 111 -5.67 -7.68 15.75
N ASN A 112 -4.85 -6.64 15.90
CA ASN A 112 -4.53 -6.07 17.21
C ASN A 112 -5.79 -5.55 17.91
N GLY A 113 -6.65 -4.83 17.19
CA GLY A 113 -7.92 -4.36 17.74
C GLY A 113 -8.85 -5.50 18.17
N LEU A 114 -8.82 -6.66 17.50
CA LEU A 114 -9.55 -7.84 17.95
C LEU A 114 -8.93 -8.48 19.20
N GLU A 115 -7.60 -8.52 19.30
CA GLU A 115 -6.93 -9.03 20.50
C GLU A 115 -7.24 -8.18 21.73
N GLU A 116 -7.14 -6.85 21.63
CA GLU A 116 -7.49 -5.94 22.72
C GLU A 116 -8.93 -6.14 23.21
N ARG A 117 -9.87 -6.31 22.27
CA ARG A 117 -11.29 -6.62 22.60
C ARG A 117 -11.43 -7.99 23.26
N THR A 118 -10.67 -8.98 22.81
CA THR A 118 -10.68 -10.34 23.35
C THR A 118 -10.13 -10.39 24.77
N GLU A 119 -9.11 -9.59 25.09
CA GLU A 119 -8.52 -9.53 26.44
C GLU A 119 -9.51 -9.06 27.51
N VAL A 120 -10.40 -8.13 27.16
CA VAL A 120 -11.33 -7.51 28.13
C VAL A 120 -12.73 -8.13 28.11
N ILE A 121 -13.05 -8.96 27.12
CA ILE A 121 -14.42 -9.48 26.94
C ILE A 121 -14.95 -10.24 28.15
N PHE A 122 -14.09 -10.98 28.87
CA PHE A 122 -14.50 -11.75 30.05
C PHE A 122 -14.88 -10.89 31.26
N ALA A 123 -14.60 -9.58 31.22
CA ALA A 123 -15.07 -8.62 32.22
C ALA A 123 -16.44 -7.99 31.88
N SER A 124 -17.01 -8.29 30.70
CA SER A 124 -18.28 -7.73 30.25
C SER A 124 -19.50 -8.39 30.90
N GLY A 125 -20.65 -7.71 30.86
CA GLY A 125 -21.92 -8.26 31.32
C GLY A 125 -22.39 -9.42 30.43
N PRO A 126 -23.30 -10.31 30.90
CA PRO A 126 -23.67 -11.51 30.16
C PRO A 126 -24.28 -11.26 28.77
N SER A 127 -24.99 -10.13 28.58
CA SER A 127 -25.59 -9.78 27.29
C SER A 127 -24.52 -9.27 26.32
N GLU A 128 -23.65 -8.38 26.81
CA GLU A 128 -22.54 -7.80 26.07
C GLU A 128 -21.55 -8.88 25.66
N PHE A 129 -21.22 -9.78 26.58
CA PHE A 129 -20.33 -10.92 26.33
C PHE A 129 -20.75 -11.74 25.12
N LYS A 130 -22.05 -12.07 25.01
CA LYS A 130 -22.55 -12.89 23.91
C LYS A 130 -22.49 -12.17 22.56
N ILE A 131 -22.88 -10.90 22.52
CA ILE A 131 -22.84 -10.08 21.31
C ILE A 131 -21.38 -9.89 20.86
N GLU A 132 -20.53 -9.47 21.79
CA GLU A 132 -19.13 -9.17 21.54
C GLU A 132 -18.37 -10.43 21.10
N THR A 133 -18.67 -11.60 21.68
CA THR A 133 -18.07 -12.88 21.27
C THR A 133 -18.41 -13.20 19.81
N ALA A 134 -19.67 -13.03 19.41
CA ALA A 134 -20.09 -13.27 18.03
C ALA A 134 -19.44 -12.28 17.05
N ASP A 135 -19.30 -11.02 17.44
CA ASP A 135 -18.67 -9.98 16.64
C ASP A 135 -17.16 -10.21 16.47
N ILE A 136 -16.45 -10.58 17.54
CA ILE A 136 -15.02 -10.91 17.48
C ILE A 136 -14.79 -12.14 16.61
N LEU A 137 -15.57 -13.21 16.78
CA LEU A 137 -15.45 -14.43 15.95
C LEU A 137 -15.71 -14.13 14.47
N THR A 138 -16.71 -13.30 14.16
CA THR A 138 -17.00 -12.88 12.78
C THR A 138 -15.87 -12.03 12.21
N GLY A 139 -15.35 -11.09 12.99
CA GLY A 139 -14.19 -10.27 12.60
C GLY A 139 -12.95 -11.12 12.33
N ALA A 140 -12.69 -12.12 13.19
CA ALA A 140 -11.56 -13.01 13.03
C ALA A 140 -11.65 -13.82 11.73
N GLU A 141 -12.83 -14.36 11.39
CA GLU A 141 -13.06 -15.08 10.13
C GLU A 141 -12.87 -14.17 8.90
N ILE A 142 -13.37 -12.93 8.95
CA ILE A 142 -13.21 -11.97 7.85
C ILE A 142 -11.74 -11.63 7.63
N LEU A 143 -10.99 -11.36 8.71
CA LEU A 143 -9.57 -11.02 8.62
C LEU A 143 -8.72 -12.20 8.17
N ASP A 144 -9.06 -13.43 8.57
CA ASP A 144 -8.34 -14.63 8.15
C ASP A 144 -8.42 -14.84 6.63
N ARG A 145 -9.63 -14.68 6.07
CA ARG A 145 -9.86 -14.71 4.62
C ARG A 145 -9.16 -13.56 3.90
N ARG A 146 -9.13 -12.36 4.49
CA ARG A 146 -8.41 -11.23 3.90
C ARG A 146 -6.90 -11.46 3.89
N ALA A 147 -6.34 -11.97 4.97
CA ALA A 147 -4.93 -12.35 5.03
C ALA A 147 -4.59 -13.42 3.99
N GLU A 148 -5.47 -14.41 3.82
CA GLU A 148 -5.32 -15.45 2.78
C GLU A 148 -5.31 -14.83 1.37
N TYR A 149 -6.27 -13.94 1.09
CA TYR A 149 -6.34 -13.21 -0.18
C TYR A 149 -5.08 -12.38 -0.47
N LEU A 150 -4.53 -11.70 0.54
CA LEU A 150 -3.28 -10.95 0.40
C LEU A 150 -2.09 -11.88 0.15
N GLY A 151 -2.07 -13.07 0.73
CA GLY A 151 -1.09 -14.11 0.42
C GLY A 151 -1.13 -14.51 -1.07
N TYR A 152 -2.33 -14.73 -1.63
CA TYR A 152 -2.49 -14.98 -3.07
C TYR A 152 -2.09 -13.78 -3.92
N MET A 153 -2.45 -12.55 -3.52
CA MET A 153 -2.03 -11.33 -4.22
C MET A 153 -0.51 -11.21 -4.27
N ALA A 154 0.18 -11.53 -3.18
CA ALA A 154 1.64 -11.53 -3.10
C ALA A 154 2.29 -12.50 -4.09
N ASP A 155 1.67 -13.66 -4.32
CA ASP A 155 2.14 -14.65 -5.30
C ASP A 155 1.93 -14.22 -6.75
N GLU A 156 0.89 -13.42 -7.01
CA GLU A 156 0.57 -12.90 -8.35
C GLU A 156 1.39 -11.67 -8.77
N ILE A 157 2.15 -11.07 -7.85
CA ILE A 157 3.05 -9.97 -8.18
C ILE A 157 4.26 -10.50 -8.95
N ASN A 158 4.58 -9.89 -10.10
CA ASN A 158 5.75 -10.27 -10.86
C ASN A 158 7.03 -9.80 -10.17
N GLN A 159 7.58 -10.67 -9.32
CA GLN A 159 8.81 -10.42 -8.56
C GLN A 159 10.01 -10.09 -9.45
N LYS A 160 10.09 -10.61 -10.68
CA LYS A 160 11.19 -10.32 -11.61
C LYS A 160 11.21 -8.87 -12.10
N ALA A 161 10.07 -8.18 -12.03
CA ALA A 161 9.97 -6.76 -12.36
C ALA A 161 10.29 -5.85 -11.16
N LEU A 162 10.61 -6.42 -9.99
CA LEU A 162 10.89 -5.69 -8.77
C LEU A 162 12.38 -5.71 -8.42
N SER A 163 12.80 -4.70 -7.67
CA SER A 163 14.12 -4.68 -7.04
C SER A 163 14.27 -5.86 -6.06
N LYS A 164 15.51 -6.28 -5.77
CA LYS A 164 15.77 -7.36 -4.81
C LYS A 164 15.21 -7.04 -3.42
N GLU A 165 15.38 -5.79 -2.98
CA GLU A 165 14.81 -5.31 -1.71
C GLU A 165 13.29 -5.46 -1.67
N SER A 166 12.61 -5.13 -2.76
CA SER A 166 11.15 -5.27 -2.87
C SER A 166 10.70 -6.74 -2.87
N GLN A 167 11.49 -7.66 -3.45
CA GLN A 167 11.23 -9.10 -3.40
C GLN A 167 11.35 -9.65 -1.97
N ASP A 168 12.37 -9.22 -1.22
CA ASP A 168 12.56 -9.60 0.18
C ASP A 168 11.38 -9.12 1.05
N ILE A 169 10.84 -7.92 0.77
CA ILE A 169 9.64 -7.38 1.42
C ILE A 169 8.41 -8.26 1.15
N ILE A 170 8.20 -8.77 -0.06
CA ILE A 170 7.06 -9.68 -0.36
C ILE A 170 7.15 -10.95 0.49
N THR A 171 8.35 -11.51 0.62
CA THR A 171 8.58 -12.70 1.45
C THR A 171 8.26 -12.43 2.92
N LYS A 172 8.67 -11.26 3.42
CA LYS A 172 8.34 -10.81 4.78
C LYS A 172 6.82 -10.65 4.96
N ILE A 173 6.14 -9.97 4.03
CA ILE A 173 4.68 -9.79 4.07
C ILE A 173 3.95 -11.14 4.20
N LYS A 174 4.33 -12.13 3.39
CA LYS A 174 3.72 -13.46 3.47
C LYS A 174 3.91 -14.11 4.84
N THR A 175 5.12 -14.00 5.39
CA THR A 175 5.45 -14.53 6.72
C THR A 175 4.63 -13.82 7.81
N ASP A 176 4.52 -12.50 7.72
CA ASP A 176 3.78 -11.69 8.69
C ASP A 176 2.26 -11.99 8.60
N LEU A 177 1.71 -12.22 7.41
CA LEU A 177 0.31 -12.65 7.22
C LEU A 177 0.04 -14.02 7.84
N GLU A 178 0.95 -14.99 7.70
CA GLU A 178 0.82 -16.30 8.34
C GLU A 178 0.81 -16.18 9.87
N ILE A 179 1.63 -15.28 10.43
CA ILE A 179 1.63 -14.96 11.87
C ILE A 179 0.27 -14.36 12.27
N GLN A 180 -0.27 -13.41 11.51
CA GLN A 180 -1.58 -12.83 11.77
C GLN A 180 -2.69 -13.88 11.75
N GLN A 181 -2.69 -14.79 10.77
CA GLN A 181 -3.64 -15.91 10.71
C GLN A 181 -3.49 -16.88 11.89
N SER A 182 -2.27 -17.08 12.39
CA SER A 182 -2.06 -17.86 13.61
C SER A 182 -2.71 -17.19 14.83
N ARG A 183 -2.53 -15.87 14.99
CA ARG A 183 -3.15 -15.07 16.06
C ARG A 183 -4.69 -15.10 15.99
N LEU A 184 -5.25 -14.93 14.81
CA LEU A 184 -6.70 -15.03 14.57
C LEU A 184 -7.29 -16.40 14.95
N ARG A 185 -6.54 -17.48 14.67
CA ARG A 185 -6.92 -18.84 15.08
C ARG A 185 -6.85 -19.02 16.60
N GLN A 186 -5.92 -18.36 17.29
CA GLN A 186 -5.87 -18.36 18.75
C GLN A 186 -7.06 -17.63 19.37
N ILE A 187 -7.39 -16.43 18.88
CA ILE A 187 -8.61 -15.69 19.28
C ILE A 187 -9.84 -16.58 19.09
N SER A 188 -9.99 -17.16 17.89
CA SER A 188 -11.13 -18.02 17.58
C SER A 188 -11.19 -19.23 18.50
N GLY A 189 -10.06 -19.92 18.71
CA GLY A 189 -9.98 -21.07 19.61
C GLY A 189 -10.38 -20.76 21.06
N LEU A 190 -10.01 -19.57 21.55
CA LEU A 190 -10.37 -19.11 22.89
C LEU A 190 -11.88 -18.86 23.02
N LEU A 191 -12.50 -18.28 21.99
CA LEU A 191 -13.88 -17.79 22.05
C LEU A 191 -14.94 -18.78 21.53
N LEU A 192 -14.56 -19.75 20.71
CA LEU A 192 -15.48 -20.76 20.14
C LEU A 192 -16.37 -21.49 21.17
N PRO A 193 -15.91 -21.85 22.38
CA PRO A 193 -16.77 -22.48 23.40
C PRO A 193 -17.93 -21.60 23.90
N TYR A 194 -17.88 -20.30 23.62
CA TYR A 194 -18.83 -19.30 24.11
C TYR A 194 -19.81 -18.80 23.03
N ARG A 195 -19.70 -19.33 21.81
CA ARG A 195 -20.61 -19.06 20.69
C ARG A 195 -21.95 -19.77 20.88
#